data_AF-A0AAE0VWD8-F1
#
_entry.id   AF-A0AAE0VWD8-F1
#
_cell.length_a   1.000
_cell.length_b   1.000
_cell.length_c   1.000
_cell.angle_alpha   90.00
_cell.angle_beta   90.00
_cell.angle_gamma   90.00
#
_symmetry.space_group_name_H-M   'P 1'
#
loop_
_entity.id
_entity.type
_entity.pdbx_description
1 polymer ?
#
loop_
_entity_poly.entity_id
_entity_poly.type
_entity_poly.pdbx_seq_one_letter_code
_entity_poly.pdbx_strand_id
1 'polypeptide(L)'
;MPIECYYSASKLSELQDVAYYKDRKNGAFVTVRCVKRSNGQCDRIIVSLLYDNMDKSQIQINIILLHFYIFQTIEAFPQRHSTVKVRHGREYIQVDDYLSDISYWDIYVGSKSGVVHGHAMMFTRFDLYDESIKHNTLRGRAPQSGVCDEGRRISVIESRDFFVTVLTAAHELGHSLGAVHDGQGDAISCPAGDLFIMTTVTPDFDPEKPYSRNPWLFSECSVDAFSRVLKDKTCVQNKGTFFNWHEWNHYTAQTPGEAYSLDKQCQFIHGPLSKFCQDEPADICLNVQCTDPNTGECLDYLYNAARGTRCGNNMWCIEGRCVSKGSK
;
A
#
# COMPACT_ATOMS: atom_id res chain seq x y z
N MET A 1 -7.04 0.43 14.76
CA MET A 1 -7.63 1.26 13.69
C MET A 1 -6.67 1.20 12.49
N PRO A 2 -7.17 1.28 11.25
CA PRO A 2 -6.63 0.62 10.06
C PRO A 2 -5.79 1.50 9.15
N ILE A 3 -5.30 0.88 8.06
CA ILE A 3 -4.87 1.53 6.82
C ILE A 3 -5.66 2.82 6.60
N GLU A 4 -4.92 3.91 6.49
CA GLU A 4 -5.45 5.14 5.94
C GLU A 4 -5.57 5.01 4.42
N CYS A 5 -6.77 4.68 3.97
CA CYS A 5 -7.30 5.17 2.70
C CYS A 5 -8.22 6.35 3.05
N TYR A 6 -7.93 7.55 2.57
CA TYR A 6 -8.69 8.75 2.94
C TYR A 6 -10.10 8.80 2.30
N TYR A 7 -11.06 9.36 3.07
CA TYR A 7 -12.54 9.45 2.92
C TYR A 7 -12.97 10.79 2.25
N SER A 8 -14.13 11.01 1.55
CA SER A 8 -15.53 11.16 2.04
C SER A 8 -16.73 10.88 1.10
N ALA A 9 -17.90 10.67 1.73
CA ALA A 9 -19.22 10.44 1.13
C ALA A 9 -20.15 11.68 1.20
N SER A 10 -21.19 11.68 0.35
CA SER A 10 -21.94 12.88 -0.04
C SER A 10 -23.12 13.34 0.84
N LYS A 11 -23.39 12.76 2.03
CA LYS A 11 -24.45 13.28 2.93
C LYS A 11 -24.11 13.12 4.42
N LEU A 12 -24.15 14.26 5.11
CA LEU A 12 -23.64 14.55 6.45
C LEU A 12 -24.67 14.39 7.59
N SER A 13 -25.82 13.75 7.36
CA SER A 13 -26.93 13.73 8.34
C SER A 13 -27.16 12.40 9.06
N GLU A 14 -26.33 11.37 8.87
CA GLU A 14 -26.55 10.04 9.49
C GLU A 14 -25.37 9.49 10.31
N LEU A 15 -24.32 10.28 10.58
CA LEU A 15 -23.15 9.81 11.35
C LEU A 15 -22.92 10.65 12.60
N GLN A 16 -23.83 10.53 13.56
CA GLN A 16 -23.50 10.69 14.98
C GLN A 16 -22.90 9.37 15.47
N ASP A 17 -21.85 9.46 16.30
CA ASP A 17 -21.06 8.35 16.88
C ASP A 17 -19.84 7.84 16.08
N VAL A 18 -18.90 8.74 15.80
CA VAL A 18 -17.49 8.37 15.53
C VAL A 18 -16.77 8.22 16.88
N ALA A 19 -16.81 7.03 17.45
CA ALA A 19 -15.95 6.61 18.55
C ALA A 19 -15.77 5.09 18.51
N TYR A 20 -14.53 4.62 18.67
CA TYR A 20 -14.14 3.21 18.77
C TYR A 20 -14.21 2.37 17.48
N TYR A 21 -13.03 1.89 17.06
CA TYR A 21 -12.94 0.59 16.37
C TYR A 21 -13.35 -0.48 17.37
N LYS A 22 -14.63 -0.77 17.37
CA LYS A 22 -15.21 -1.97 17.98
C LYS A 22 -16.25 -2.58 17.05
N ASP A 23 -15.93 -2.74 15.78
CA ASP A 23 -16.46 -3.89 15.06
C ASP A 23 -15.55 -4.32 13.89
N ARG A 24 -15.55 -5.62 13.66
CA ARG A 24 -14.67 -6.39 12.79
C ARG A 24 -15.20 -6.30 11.34
N LYS A 25 -14.32 -6.56 10.35
CA LYS A 25 -14.64 -7.06 8.98
C LYS A 25 -14.89 -6.11 7.78
N ASN A 26 -14.43 -4.86 7.78
CA ASN A 26 -14.73 -3.95 6.65
C ASN A 26 -13.64 -3.93 5.57
N GLY A 27 -14.06 -3.84 4.30
CA GLY A 27 -13.20 -3.70 3.12
C GLY A 27 -13.33 -2.32 2.46
N ALA A 28 -12.25 -1.82 1.87
CA ALA A 28 -12.20 -0.55 1.15
C ALA A 28 -11.72 -0.74 -0.28
N PHE A 29 -12.43 -0.21 -1.26
CA PHE A 29 -12.05 -0.29 -2.67
C PHE A 29 -11.63 1.07 -3.20
N VAL A 30 -10.51 1.11 -3.91
CA VAL A 30 -9.82 2.34 -4.31
C VAL A 30 -9.52 2.26 -5.80
N THR A 31 -10.06 3.18 -6.59
CA THR A 31 -9.71 3.31 -8.01
C THR A 31 -8.61 4.35 -8.18
N VAL A 32 -7.55 3.98 -8.89
CA VAL A 32 -6.40 4.84 -9.12
C VAL A 32 -6.11 5.01 -10.61
N ARG A 33 -5.55 6.16 -10.97
CA ARG A 33 -4.97 6.39 -12.30
C ARG A 33 -3.47 6.59 -12.15
N CYS A 34 -2.70 5.84 -12.91
CA CYS A 34 -1.29 6.12 -13.12
C CYS A 34 -1.17 7.24 -14.17
N VAL A 35 -0.26 8.21 -13.99
CA VAL A 35 -0.07 9.31 -14.96
C VAL A 35 1.40 9.55 -15.24
N LYS A 36 1.78 9.53 -16.54
CA LYS A 36 3.08 9.99 -17.06
C LYS A 36 3.06 11.52 -17.17
N ARG A 37 3.99 12.24 -16.53
CA ARG A 37 4.07 13.72 -16.64
C ARG A 37 5.49 14.26 -16.73
N SER A 38 5.62 15.37 -17.45
CA SER A 38 6.71 16.34 -17.36
C SER A 38 6.15 17.62 -16.72
N ASN A 39 6.63 17.94 -15.52
CA ASN A 39 6.44 19.21 -14.80
C ASN A 39 5.03 19.50 -14.24
N GLY A 40 4.90 19.46 -12.90
CA GLY A 40 3.76 20.03 -12.15
C GLY A 40 3.19 19.10 -11.08
N GLN A 41 3.24 19.56 -9.82
CA GLN A 41 2.83 18.88 -8.58
C GLN A 41 1.45 18.20 -8.66
N CYS A 42 1.39 16.97 -8.15
CA CYS A 42 0.18 16.26 -7.76
C CYS A 42 0.32 15.89 -6.28
N ASP A 43 -0.77 16.00 -5.54
CA ASP A 43 -0.86 15.57 -4.15
C ASP A 43 -1.06 14.03 -4.10
N ARG A 44 -0.41 13.34 -3.15
CA ARG A 44 0.12 11.96 -3.30
C ARG A 44 -0.57 10.91 -2.41
N ILE A 45 -0.96 9.75 -2.95
CA ILE A 45 -1.34 8.58 -2.12
C ILE A 45 -0.06 8.02 -1.48
N ILE A 46 -0.11 7.45 -0.28
CA ILE A 46 1.08 6.87 0.38
C ILE A 46 1.79 5.84 -0.51
N VAL A 47 1.05 5.00 -1.25
CA VAL A 47 1.60 4.07 -2.26
C VAL A 47 2.37 4.81 -3.37
N SER A 48 1.91 6.01 -3.77
CA SER A 48 2.59 6.83 -4.79
C SER A 48 3.99 7.27 -4.37
N LEU A 49 4.25 7.39 -3.07
CA LEU A 49 5.57 7.78 -2.56
C LEU A 49 6.64 6.73 -2.86
N LEU A 50 6.27 5.46 -3.01
CA LEU A 50 7.21 4.38 -3.37
C LEU A 50 7.51 4.36 -4.88
N TYR A 51 6.57 4.80 -5.71
CA TYR A 51 6.74 4.93 -7.16
C TYR A 51 7.48 6.21 -7.58
N ASP A 52 7.59 7.19 -6.69
CA ASP A 52 8.33 8.43 -6.94
C ASP A 52 9.86 8.25 -6.98
N ASN A 53 10.35 7.14 -6.42
CA ASN A 53 11.78 6.89 -6.16
C ASN A 53 12.49 6.17 -7.31
N MET A 54 11.80 5.99 -8.43
CA MET A 54 12.38 5.43 -9.65
C MET A 54 13.17 6.50 -10.41
N ASP A 55 14.13 6.07 -11.23
CA ASP A 55 14.84 6.97 -12.13
C ASP A 55 13.85 7.58 -13.14
N LYS A 56 13.60 8.88 -12.96
CA LYS A 56 12.68 9.68 -13.79
C LYS A 56 13.15 9.82 -15.22
N SER A 57 14.42 9.52 -15.53
CA SER A 57 14.94 9.47 -16.90
C SER A 57 14.29 8.35 -17.71
N GLN A 58 13.89 7.26 -17.06
CA GLN A 58 13.24 6.10 -17.69
C GLN A 58 11.72 6.24 -17.68
N ILE A 59 11.14 6.40 -16.48
CA ILE A 59 9.69 6.50 -16.31
C ILE A 59 9.32 7.26 -15.04
N GLN A 60 8.22 8.03 -15.11
CA GLN A 60 7.60 8.62 -13.94
C GLN A 60 6.16 8.13 -13.83
N ILE A 61 5.85 7.47 -12.71
CA ILE A 61 4.51 6.98 -12.39
C ILE A 61 3.97 7.79 -11.22
N ASN A 62 2.93 8.58 -11.48
CA ASN A 62 2.17 9.25 -10.41
C ASN A 62 0.86 8.51 -10.21
N ILE A 63 0.60 8.03 -8.99
CA ILE A 63 -0.66 7.37 -8.65
C ILE A 63 -1.63 8.42 -8.09
N ILE A 64 -2.77 8.57 -8.75
CA ILE A 64 -3.81 9.54 -8.41
C ILE A 64 -5.06 8.79 -7.97
N LEU A 65 -5.62 9.17 -6.82
CA LEU A 65 -6.89 8.65 -6.34
C LEU A 65 -8.03 9.26 -7.15
N LEU A 66 -8.87 8.42 -7.76
CA LEU A 66 -10.04 8.90 -8.50
C LEU A 66 -11.31 8.78 -7.64
N HIS A 67 -11.63 7.56 -7.19
CA HIS A 67 -12.75 7.28 -6.31
C HIS A 67 -12.34 6.25 -5.26
N PHE A 68 -13.05 6.26 -4.13
CA PHE A 68 -12.96 5.22 -3.12
C PHE A 68 -14.37 4.83 -2.66
N TYR A 69 -14.51 3.60 -2.19
CA TYR A 69 -15.77 3.01 -1.75
C TYR A 69 -15.50 2.24 -0.47
N ILE A 70 -16.36 2.41 0.53
CA ILE A 70 -16.24 1.70 1.81
C ILE A 70 -17.44 0.78 1.95
N PHE A 71 -17.16 -0.51 2.09
CA PHE A 71 -18.18 -1.51 2.37
C PHE A 71 -18.23 -1.74 3.87
N GLN A 72 -19.34 -1.32 4.48
CA GLN A 72 -19.57 -1.47 5.93
C GLN A 72 -19.81 -2.92 6.33
N THR A 73 -20.21 -3.77 5.39
CA THR A 73 -20.30 -5.22 5.58
C THR A 73 -19.92 -5.92 4.29
N ILE A 74 -19.65 -7.22 4.37
CA ILE A 74 -19.29 -8.00 3.19
C ILE A 74 -20.50 -8.20 2.27
N GLU A 75 -21.71 -8.22 2.81
CA GLU A 75 -22.96 -8.33 2.04
C GLU A 75 -23.25 -7.06 1.23
N ALA A 76 -22.69 -5.92 1.65
CA ALA A 76 -22.76 -4.68 0.87
C ALA A 76 -21.85 -4.71 -0.37
N PHE A 77 -20.83 -5.59 -0.37
CA PHE A 77 -20.01 -5.87 -1.54
C PHE A 77 -20.70 -6.98 -2.36
N PRO A 78 -20.96 -6.80 -3.66
CA PRO A 78 -21.71 -7.80 -4.43
C PRO A 78 -20.85 -9.03 -4.74
N GLN A 79 -20.83 -9.95 -3.79
CA GLN A 79 -20.17 -11.24 -3.89
C GLN A 79 -20.96 -12.19 -4.79
N ARG A 80 -20.25 -12.91 -5.64
CA ARG A 80 -20.82 -13.94 -6.51
C ARG A 80 -20.16 -15.29 -6.31
N HIS A 81 -18.87 -15.30 -6.02
CA HIS A 81 -18.05 -16.51 -5.92
C HIS A 81 -17.43 -16.64 -4.52
N SER A 82 -16.95 -15.53 -3.97
CA SER A 82 -16.18 -15.56 -2.73
C SER A 82 -17.03 -15.92 -1.53
N THR A 83 -16.51 -16.82 -0.69
CA THR A 83 -17.15 -17.25 0.55
C THR A 83 -16.19 -17.05 1.71
N VAL A 84 -16.67 -16.43 2.78
CA VAL A 84 -15.91 -16.28 4.03
C VAL A 84 -15.95 -17.58 4.82
N LYS A 85 -14.79 -18.11 5.16
CA LYS A 85 -14.62 -19.26 6.04
C LYS A 85 -14.08 -18.80 7.39
N VAL A 86 -14.62 -19.30 8.49
CA VAL A 86 -14.09 -19.01 9.83
C VAL A 86 -13.25 -20.18 10.32
N ARG A 87 -12.00 -19.93 10.71
CA ARG A 87 -11.11 -20.93 11.35
C ARG A 87 -10.37 -20.31 12.53
N HIS A 88 -10.46 -20.94 13.71
CA HIS A 88 -9.83 -20.46 14.95
C HIS A 88 -10.14 -18.98 15.26
N GLY A 89 -11.37 -18.54 15.01
CA GLY A 89 -11.81 -17.16 15.25
C GLY A 89 -11.27 -16.13 14.24
N ARG A 90 -10.55 -16.55 13.20
CA ARG A 90 -10.14 -15.71 12.07
C ARG A 90 -10.96 -16.03 10.83
N GLU A 91 -11.11 -15.04 9.97
CA GLU A 91 -11.92 -15.12 8.77
C GLU A 91 -11.06 -15.10 7.54
N TYR A 92 -11.30 -16.09 6.69
CA TYR A 92 -10.48 -16.38 5.52
C TYR A 92 -11.31 -16.27 4.26
N ILE A 93 -10.70 -15.76 3.20
CA ILE A 93 -11.32 -15.66 1.89
C ILE A 93 -10.35 -16.16 0.82
N GLN A 94 -10.84 -17.01 -0.09
CA GLN A 94 -10.00 -17.54 -1.16
C GLN A 94 -9.74 -16.39 -2.14
N VAL A 95 -8.47 -16.18 -2.48
CA VAL A 95 -8.04 -14.94 -3.14
C VAL A 95 -8.53 -14.80 -4.59
N ASP A 96 -8.63 -15.90 -5.34
CA ASP A 96 -9.03 -15.89 -6.76
C ASP A 96 -10.53 -15.69 -6.93
N ASP A 97 -11.34 -16.32 -6.07
CA ASP A 97 -12.78 -16.09 -6.01
C ASP A 97 -13.05 -14.62 -5.66
N TYR A 98 -12.27 -14.07 -4.72
CA TYR A 98 -12.44 -12.69 -4.31
C TYR A 98 -11.99 -11.69 -5.39
N LEU A 99 -10.88 -11.96 -6.08
CA LEU A 99 -10.48 -11.20 -7.27
C LEU A 99 -11.54 -11.24 -8.37
N SER A 100 -12.21 -12.37 -8.56
CA SER A 100 -13.29 -12.50 -9.55
C SER A 100 -14.49 -11.60 -9.20
N ASP A 101 -14.87 -11.54 -7.93
CA ASP A 101 -15.94 -10.63 -7.46
C ASP A 101 -15.53 -9.16 -7.56
N ILE A 102 -14.27 -8.84 -7.24
CA ILE A 102 -13.68 -7.50 -7.40
C ILE A 102 -13.69 -7.06 -8.86
N SER A 103 -13.29 -7.95 -9.77
CA SER A 103 -13.29 -7.73 -11.21
C SER A 103 -14.69 -7.38 -11.71
N TYR A 104 -15.69 -8.17 -11.31
CA TYR A 104 -17.07 -7.91 -11.65
C TYR A 104 -17.55 -6.53 -11.16
N TRP A 105 -17.22 -6.18 -9.92
CA TRP A 105 -17.60 -4.90 -9.34
C TRP A 105 -16.90 -3.72 -10.03
N ASP A 106 -15.61 -3.84 -10.35
CA ASP A 106 -14.84 -2.82 -11.08
C ASP A 106 -15.48 -2.48 -12.44
N ILE A 107 -15.84 -3.52 -13.20
CA ILE A 107 -16.52 -3.38 -14.50
C ILE A 107 -17.87 -2.68 -14.32
N TYR A 108 -18.66 -3.13 -13.33
CA TYR A 108 -19.95 -2.52 -13.05
C TYR A 108 -19.83 -1.03 -12.73
N VAL A 109 -18.91 -0.64 -11.84
CA VAL A 109 -18.70 0.76 -11.47
C VAL A 109 -18.11 1.59 -12.60
N GLY A 110 -17.16 1.03 -13.35
CA GLY A 110 -16.61 1.66 -14.56
C GLY A 110 -17.71 1.99 -15.57
N SER A 111 -18.62 1.03 -15.83
CA SER A 111 -19.74 1.20 -16.76
C SER A 111 -20.75 2.28 -16.33
N LYS A 112 -20.92 2.50 -15.02
CA LYS A 112 -21.89 3.47 -14.47
C LYS A 112 -21.32 4.87 -14.29
N SER A 113 -20.07 4.96 -13.85
CA SER A 113 -19.42 6.24 -13.57
C SER A 113 -18.88 6.93 -14.83
N GLY A 114 -18.60 6.15 -15.89
CA GLY A 114 -17.92 6.66 -17.09
C GLY A 114 -16.46 7.06 -16.84
N VAL A 115 -15.92 6.78 -15.65
CA VAL A 115 -14.55 7.15 -15.27
C VAL A 115 -13.58 6.07 -15.71
N VAL A 116 -12.70 6.43 -16.65
CA VAL A 116 -11.58 5.60 -17.06
C VAL A 116 -10.49 5.67 -15.98
N HIS A 117 -10.13 4.52 -15.40
CA HIS A 117 -9.04 4.41 -14.43
C HIS A 117 -8.04 3.34 -14.86
N GLY A 118 -6.83 3.43 -14.32
CA GLY A 118 -5.71 2.56 -14.71
C GLY A 118 -5.70 1.25 -13.95
N HIS A 119 -6.02 1.29 -12.66
CA HIS A 119 -6.01 0.16 -11.74
C HIS A 119 -6.98 0.39 -10.59
N ALA A 120 -7.42 -0.68 -9.94
CA ALA A 120 -8.26 -0.62 -8.76
C ALA A 120 -7.80 -1.61 -7.68
N MET A 121 -7.88 -1.20 -6.42
CA MET A 121 -7.31 -1.91 -5.28
C MET A 121 -8.39 -2.17 -4.23
N MET A 122 -8.61 -3.42 -3.86
CA MET A 122 -9.40 -3.82 -2.70
C MET A 122 -8.49 -4.01 -1.49
N PHE A 123 -8.77 -3.32 -0.40
CA PHE A 123 -8.15 -3.52 0.90
C PHE A 123 -9.13 -4.27 1.80
N THR A 124 -8.70 -5.37 2.41
CA THR A 124 -9.58 -6.23 3.20
C THR A 124 -8.94 -6.67 4.50
N ARG A 125 -9.74 -6.85 5.55
CA ARG A 125 -9.29 -7.43 6.83
C ARG A 125 -9.39 -8.96 6.86
N PHE A 126 -9.90 -9.58 5.80
CA PHE A 126 -9.91 -11.04 5.69
C PHE A 126 -8.51 -11.58 5.47
N ASP A 127 -8.23 -12.71 6.10
CA ASP A 127 -7.02 -13.49 5.84
C ASP A 127 -7.15 -14.09 4.44
N LEU A 128 -6.38 -13.56 3.48
CA LEU A 128 -6.35 -14.09 2.12
C LEU A 128 -5.69 -15.45 2.15
N TYR A 129 -6.19 -16.39 1.34
CA TYR A 129 -5.51 -17.65 1.14
C TYR A 129 -5.59 -18.17 -0.29
N ASP A 130 -4.56 -18.95 -0.62
CA ASP A 130 -4.46 -19.78 -1.81
C ASP A 130 -4.06 -21.18 -1.33
N GLU A 131 -4.81 -22.21 -1.71
CA GLU A 131 -4.58 -23.60 -1.28
C GLU A 131 -3.23 -24.15 -1.75
N SER A 132 -2.64 -23.56 -2.80
CA SER A 132 -1.30 -23.89 -3.29
C SER A 132 -0.18 -23.32 -2.41
N ILE A 133 -0.46 -22.33 -1.55
CA ILE A 133 0.54 -21.66 -0.72
C ILE A 133 0.54 -22.28 0.68
N LYS A 134 1.61 -23.01 1.00
CA LYS A 134 1.82 -23.58 2.34
C LYS A 134 1.92 -22.47 3.38
N HIS A 135 1.36 -22.72 4.57
CA HIS A 135 1.38 -21.80 5.73
C HIS A 135 0.67 -20.45 5.55
N ASN A 136 -0.06 -20.24 4.45
CA ASN A 136 -0.84 -19.04 4.18
C ASN A 136 -0.10 -17.72 4.44
N THR A 137 1.04 -17.54 3.78
CA THR A 137 1.84 -16.31 3.85
C THR A 137 1.36 -15.21 2.89
N LEU A 138 0.31 -15.48 2.11
CA LEU A 138 -0.25 -14.57 1.13
C LEU A 138 -0.74 -13.28 1.81
N ARG A 139 -0.37 -12.13 1.26
CA ARG A 139 -0.82 -10.80 1.73
C ARG A 139 -1.50 -9.97 0.67
N GLY A 140 -1.37 -10.33 -0.60
CA GLY A 140 -2.03 -9.66 -1.70
C GLY A 140 -2.02 -10.50 -2.95
N ARG A 141 -2.79 -10.09 -3.96
CA ARG A 141 -2.72 -10.66 -5.30
C ARG A 141 -3.17 -9.66 -6.35
N ALA A 142 -2.50 -9.67 -7.50
CA ALA A 142 -2.92 -8.96 -8.70
C ALA A 142 -2.62 -9.79 -9.97
N PRO A 143 -3.43 -9.65 -11.04
CA PRO A 143 -3.07 -10.15 -12.35
C PRO A 143 -1.84 -9.42 -12.89
N GLN A 144 -0.87 -10.17 -13.42
CA GLN A 144 0.29 -9.56 -14.08
C GLN A 144 -0.14 -8.80 -15.34
N SER A 145 0.46 -7.62 -15.55
CA SER A 145 0.17 -6.74 -16.70
C SER A 145 -1.31 -6.33 -16.82
N GLY A 146 -2.04 -6.31 -15.71
CA GLY A 146 -3.47 -5.99 -15.66
C GLY A 146 -3.79 -4.52 -15.93
N VAL A 147 -2.83 -3.59 -15.87
CA VAL A 147 -3.10 -2.16 -16.01
C VAL A 147 -3.81 -1.84 -17.34
N CYS A 148 -4.87 -1.02 -17.25
CA CYS A 148 -5.79 -0.68 -18.35
C CYS A 148 -6.56 -1.85 -18.97
N ASP A 149 -6.45 -3.07 -18.45
CA ASP A 149 -7.16 -4.24 -18.97
C ASP A 149 -8.43 -4.47 -18.14
N GLU A 150 -9.59 -4.25 -18.76
CA GLU A 150 -10.87 -4.33 -18.08
C GLU A 150 -11.07 -5.75 -17.49
N GLY A 151 -11.43 -5.81 -16.21
CA GLY A 151 -11.54 -7.06 -15.46
C GLY A 151 -10.22 -7.65 -14.96
N ARG A 152 -9.06 -7.11 -15.36
CA ARG A 152 -7.72 -7.53 -14.89
C ARG A 152 -6.94 -6.43 -14.18
N ARG A 153 -7.34 -5.17 -14.32
CA ARG A 153 -6.76 -3.99 -13.67
C ARG A 153 -7.07 -3.89 -12.17
N ILE A 154 -7.01 -5.00 -11.45
CA ILE A 154 -7.44 -5.10 -10.07
C ILE A 154 -6.35 -5.71 -9.19
N SER A 155 -6.36 -5.37 -7.90
CA SER A 155 -5.58 -6.07 -6.89
C SER A 155 -6.36 -6.19 -5.59
N VAL A 156 -6.02 -7.18 -4.78
CA VAL A 156 -6.51 -7.32 -3.42
C VAL A 156 -5.35 -7.31 -2.45
N ILE A 157 -5.50 -6.60 -1.33
CA ILE A 157 -4.49 -6.38 -0.31
C ILE A 157 -5.09 -6.71 1.05
N GLU A 158 -4.42 -7.60 1.77
CA GLU A 158 -4.70 -7.89 3.17
C GLU A 158 -4.19 -6.76 4.06
N SER A 159 -5.13 -6.17 4.80
CA SER A 159 -4.97 -5.07 5.72
C SER A 159 -4.71 -5.58 7.12
N ARG A 160 -3.45 -5.63 7.55
CA ARG A 160 -3.14 -5.86 8.97
C ARG A 160 -2.49 -4.66 9.59
N ASP A 161 -1.31 -4.36 9.09
CA ASP A 161 -0.39 -3.38 9.65
C ASP A 161 -0.10 -2.30 8.59
N PHE A 162 0.05 -1.06 9.03
CA PHE A 162 0.12 0.11 8.13
C PHE A 162 1.24 -0.02 7.10
N PHE A 163 2.47 -0.25 7.55
CA PHE A 163 3.65 -0.29 6.69
C PHE A 163 3.61 -1.46 5.70
N VAL A 164 3.31 -2.66 6.20
CA VAL A 164 3.21 -3.88 5.38
C VAL A 164 2.13 -3.72 4.32
N THR A 165 0.97 -3.14 4.67
CA THR A 165 -0.09 -2.91 3.68
C THR A 165 0.39 -2.03 2.53
N VAL A 166 1.07 -0.92 2.82
CA VAL A 166 1.54 0.01 1.78
C VAL A 166 2.52 -0.69 0.84
N LEU A 167 3.45 -1.47 1.40
CA LEU A 167 4.40 -2.26 0.61
C LEU A 167 3.68 -3.30 -0.24
N THR A 168 2.74 -4.05 0.35
CA THR A 168 1.93 -5.03 -0.39
C THR A 168 1.15 -4.35 -1.52
N ALA A 169 0.50 -3.21 -1.27
CA ALA A 169 -0.23 -2.48 -2.31
C ALA A 169 0.69 -2.00 -3.44
N ALA A 170 1.90 -1.55 -3.11
CA ALA A 170 2.90 -1.20 -4.11
C ALA A 170 3.38 -2.41 -4.91
N HIS A 171 3.61 -3.54 -4.24
CA HIS A 171 4.00 -4.81 -4.84
C HIS A 171 2.93 -5.34 -5.80
N GLU A 172 1.67 -5.40 -5.38
CA GLU A 172 0.56 -5.88 -6.20
C GLU A 172 0.30 -4.95 -7.40
N LEU A 173 0.44 -3.64 -7.23
CA LEU A 173 0.43 -2.72 -8.37
C LEU A 173 1.61 -2.97 -9.31
N GLY A 174 2.78 -3.34 -8.77
CA GLY A 174 3.96 -3.68 -9.56
C GLY A 174 3.70 -4.86 -10.49
N HIS A 175 3.02 -5.90 -10.00
CA HIS A 175 2.52 -6.99 -10.85
C HIS A 175 1.58 -6.49 -11.95
N SER A 176 0.59 -5.66 -11.62
CA SER A 176 -0.32 -5.08 -12.61
C SER A 176 0.40 -4.23 -13.67
N LEU A 177 1.53 -3.62 -13.30
CA LEU A 177 2.43 -2.88 -14.19
C LEU A 177 3.44 -3.77 -14.93
N GLY A 178 3.40 -5.09 -14.73
CA GLY A 178 4.14 -6.09 -15.51
C GLY A 178 5.33 -6.71 -14.81
N ALA A 179 5.74 -6.21 -13.64
CA ALA A 179 6.87 -6.81 -12.92
C ALA A 179 6.54 -8.25 -12.48
N VAL A 180 7.54 -9.11 -12.58
CA VAL A 180 7.58 -10.39 -11.87
C VAL A 180 8.35 -10.21 -10.57
N HIS A 181 8.40 -11.22 -9.73
CA HIS A 181 9.27 -11.18 -8.56
C HIS A 181 10.74 -11.07 -8.95
N ASP A 182 11.50 -10.29 -8.18
CA ASP A 182 12.95 -10.24 -8.30
C ASP A 182 13.54 -11.65 -8.11
N GLY A 183 14.48 -12.03 -8.98
CA GLY A 183 15.14 -13.34 -8.97
C GLY A 183 14.34 -14.43 -9.70
N GLN A 184 13.26 -14.07 -10.41
CA GLN A 184 12.43 -15.00 -11.16
C GLN A 184 12.19 -14.53 -12.59
N GLY A 185 12.05 -15.48 -13.53
CA GLY A 185 11.67 -15.20 -14.92
C GLY A 185 12.51 -14.11 -15.58
N ASP A 186 11.83 -13.10 -16.15
CA ASP A 186 12.45 -11.93 -16.79
C ASP A 186 13.26 -11.04 -15.83
N ALA A 187 13.09 -11.18 -14.51
CA ALA A 187 13.81 -10.42 -13.48
C ALA A 187 14.92 -11.24 -12.79
N ILE A 188 15.40 -12.33 -13.41
CA ILE A 188 16.46 -13.19 -12.86
C ILE A 188 17.77 -12.42 -12.56
N SER A 189 18.03 -11.33 -13.27
CA SER A 189 19.21 -10.47 -13.07
C SER A 189 19.12 -9.57 -11.84
N CYS A 190 17.94 -9.39 -11.24
CA CYS A 190 17.74 -8.64 -10.01
C CYS A 190 17.53 -9.64 -8.86
N PRO A 191 18.52 -9.93 -8.00
CA PRO A 191 18.40 -10.96 -6.98
C PRO A 191 17.30 -10.68 -5.94
N ALA A 192 16.52 -11.70 -5.58
CA ALA A 192 15.51 -11.59 -4.52
C ALA A 192 16.11 -11.14 -3.17
N GLY A 193 17.36 -11.52 -2.91
CA GLY A 193 18.12 -11.16 -1.70
C GLY A 193 18.50 -9.69 -1.59
N ASP A 194 18.29 -8.89 -2.64
CA ASP A 194 18.48 -7.44 -2.57
C ASP A 194 17.27 -6.74 -1.95
N LEU A 195 16.17 -7.45 -1.68
CA LEU A 195 15.02 -6.95 -0.89
C LEU A 195 14.36 -5.67 -1.42
N PHE A 196 14.37 -5.47 -2.74
CA PHE A 196 13.52 -4.48 -3.41
C PHE A 196 12.03 -4.82 -3.25
N ILE A 197 11.13 -3.88 -3.54
CA ILE A 197 9.68 -4.03 -3.33
C ILE A 197 9.12 -5.32 -3.94
N MET A 198 9.66 -5.80 -5.07
CA MET A 198 9.19 -7.02 -5.76
C MET A 198 9.84 -8.33 -5.24
N THR A 199 10.51 -8.30 -4.09
CA THR A 199 11.06 -9.52 -3.47
C THR A 199 9.97 -10.45 -2.92
N THR A 200 10.22 -11.76 -2.93
CA THR A 200 9.42 -12.77 -2.21
C THR A 200 10.03 -13.14 -0.85
N VAL A 201 11.19 -12.59 -0.51
CA VAL A 201 11.92 -12.91 0.70
C VAL A 201 11.45 -11.98 1.81
N THR A 202 11.02 -12.55 2.93
CA THR A 202 10.82 -11.75 4.15
C THR A 202 12.18 -11.21 4.58
N PRO A 203 12.36 -9.88 4.67
CA PRO A 203 13.61 -9.30 5.15
C PRO A 203 13.94 -9.84 6.53
N ASP A 204 15.11 -10.44 6.69
CA ASP A 204 15.81 -10.35 7.97
C ASP A 204 16.43 -8.96 7.97
N PHE A 205 15.65 -7.99 8.46
CA PHE A 205 16.00 -6.58 8.35
C PHE A 205 17.22 -6.31 9.22
N ASP A 206 18.34 -6.08 8.55
CA ASP A 206 19.58 -5.64 9.18
C ASP A 206 19.90 -4.23 8.66
N PRO A 207 19.81 -3.20 9.52
CA PRO A 207 20.04 -1.82 9.14
C PRO A 207 21.46 -1.58 8.62
N GLU A 208 22.43 -2.42 8.99
CA GLU A 208 23.84 -2.31 8.58
C GLU A 208 24.10 -2.84 7.16
N LYS A 209 23.13 -3.55 6.56
CA LYS A 209 23.30 -4.15 5.24
C LYS A 209 23.09 -3.12 4.12
N PRO A 210 23.76 -3.30 2.96
CA PRO A 210 23.64 -2.37 1.83
C PRO A 210 22.20 -2.31 1.26
N TYR A 211 21.44 -3.39 1.40
CA TYR A 211 20.05 -3.50 0.96
C TYR A 211 19.02 -2.96 1.95
N SER A 212 19.41 -2.44 3.12
CA SER A 212 18.48 -1.96 4.16
C SER A 212 17.51 -0.88 3.66
N ARG A 213 17.85 -0.20 2.57
CA ARG A 213 17.03 0.84 1.92
C ARG A 213 16.27 0.37 0.67
N ASN A 214 16.50 -0.84 0.21
CA ASN A 214 15.81 -1.38 -0.96
C ASN A 214 14.30 -1.62 -0.73
N PRO A 215 13.78 -1.82 0.50
CA PRO A 215 12.34 -1.93 0.72
C PRO A 215 11.50 -0.70 0.31
N TRP A 216 12.12 0.45 0.00
CA TRP A 216 11.45 1.63 -0.54
C TRP A 216 11.63 1.84 -2.05
N LEU A 217 12.32 0.91 -2.71
CA LEU A 217 12.77 1.03 -4.09
C LEU A 217 12.29 -0.15 -4.94
N PHE A 218 12.12 0.11 -6.23
CA PHE A 218 11.96 -0.92 -7.24
C PHE A 218 13.34 -1.24 -7.86
N SER A 219 13.57 -2.51 -8.17
CA SER A 219 14.75 -2.95 -8.93
C SER A 219 14.73 -2.42 -10.36
N GLU A 220 15.87 -2.39 -11.04
CA GLU A 220 15.92 -2.03 -12.46
C GLU A 220 15.04 -2.93 -13.34
N CYS A 221 14.96 -4.23 -13.01
CA CYS A 221 14.11 -5.20 -13.71
C CYS A 221 12.61 -4.82 -13.60
N SER A 222 12.19 -4.34 -12.42
CA SER A 222 10.83 -3.86 -12.20
C SER A 222 10.54 -2.61 -13.02
N VAL A 223 11.47 -1.63 -13.01
CA VAL A 223 11.33 -0.37 -13.75
C VAL A 223 11.28 -0.60 -15.27
N ASP A 224 12.08 -1.54 -15.78
CA ASP A 224 12.06 -1.95 -17.18
C ASP A 224 10.72 -2.61 -17.58
N ALA A 225 10.17 -3.47 -16.71
CA ALA A 225 8.86 -4.07 -16.93
C ALA A 225 7.75 -3.01 -16.99
N PHE A 226 7.77 -2.05 -16.05
CA PHE A 226 6.80 -0.94 -16.04
C PHE A 226 6.87 -0.12 -17.32
N SER A 227 8.08 0.22 -17.76
CA SER A 227 8.32 0.98 -18.99
C SER A 227 7.79 0.25 -20.24
N ARG A 228 7.97 -1.08 -20.29
CA ARG A 228 7.48 -1.94 -21.38
C ARG A 228 5.96 -1.96 -21.43
N VAL A 229 5.29 -2.19 -20.30
CA VAL A 229 3.83 -2.31 -20.23
C VAL A 229 3.14 -0.97 -20.47
N LEU A 230 3.69 0.13 -19.96
CA LEU A 230 3.05 1.45 -20.03
C LEU A 230 3.26 2.19 -21.36
N LYS A 231 4.19 1.72 -22.22
CA LYS A 231 4.59 2.39 -23.46
C LYS A 231 3.41 2.87 -24.31
N ASP A 232 2.41 2.02 -24.52
CA ASP A 232 1.28 2.26 -25.43
C ASP A 232 -0.08 2.37 -24.71
N LYS A 233 -0.08 2.50 -23.38
CA LYS A 233 -1.30 2.50 -22.57
C LYS A 233 -1.88 3.91 -22.42
N THR A 234 -2.84 4.26 -23.26
CA THR A 234 -3.48 5.61 -23.25
C THR A 234 -4.37 5.87 -22.03
N CYS A 235 -4.89 4.83 -21.38
CA CYS A 235 -5.78 4.97 -20.21
C CYS A 235 -5.11 5.64 -18.99
N VAL A 236 -3.78 5.69 -18.99
CA VAL A 236 -2.89 6.24 -17.96
C VAL A 236 -2.05 7.43 -18.47
N GLN A 237 -2.33 7.96 -19.67
CA GLN A 237 -1.60 9.09 -20.24
C GLN A 237 -2.30 10.45 -19.97
N ASN A 238 -3.61 10.45 -19.75
CA ASN A 238 -4.38 11.68 -19.55
C ASN A 238 -4.41 12.14 -18.08
N LYS A 239 -4.31 13.46 -17.87
CA LYS A 239 -4.48 14.09 -16.55
C LYS A 239 -5.85 13.70 -15.98
N GLY A 240 -5.87 12.88 -14.93
CA GLY A 240 -7.08 12.72 -14.11
C GLY A 240 -7.39 14.04 -13.42
N THR A 241 -8.66 14.42 -13.36
CA THR A 241 -9.16 15.48 -12.47
C THR A 241 -9.63 14.80 -11.19
N PHE A 242 -9.08 15.21 -10.05
CA PHE A 242 -9.48 14.69 -8.73
C PHE A 242 -10.99 14.90 -8.51
N PHE A 243 -11.66 13.92 -7.93
CA PHE A 243 -13.09 14.02 -7.61
C PHE A 243 -13.35 15.03 -6.47
N ASN A 244 -12.37 15.30 -5.59
CA ASN A 244 -12.47 16.32 -4.54
C ASN A 244 -11.08 16.77 -4.01
N TRP A 245 -10.51 17.86 -4.55
CA TRP A 245 -9.16 18.32 -4.18
C TRP A 245 -9.06 18.91 -2.76
N HIS A 246 -10.09 19.62 -2.28
CA HIS A 246 -10.05 20.27 -0.95
C HIS A 246 -9.98 19.24 0.18
N GLU A 247 -10.78 18.19 0.05
CA GLU A 247 -10.81 17.07 0.96
C GLU A 247 -9.51 16.27 0.93
N TRP A 248 -9.02 15.99 -0.28
CA TRP A 248 -7.74 15.33 -0.46
C TRP A 248 -6.59 16.08 0.22
N ASN A 249 -6.53 17.40 0.06
CA ASN A 249 -5.51 18.23 0.71
C ASN A 249 -5.63 18.26 2.22
N HIS A 250 -6.85 18.23 2.77
CA HIS A 250 -7.05 18.16 4.21
C HIS A 250 -6.37 16.92 4.82
N TYR A 251 -6.40 15.80 4.09
CA TYR A 251 -5.90 14.52 4.57
C TYR A 251 -4.48 14.17 4.12
N THR A 252 -3.96 14.77 3.04
CA THR A 252 -2.62 14.47 2.49
C THR A 252 -1.60 15.60 2.65
N ALA A 253 -1.98 16.69 3.34
CA ALA A 253 -1.09 17.80 3.63
C ALA A 253 0.12 17.41 4.49
N GLN A 254 0.03 16.30 5.24
CA GLN A 254 1.08 15.82 6.11
C GLN A 254 1.57 14.45 5.65
N THR A 255 2.87 14.22 5.78
CA THR A 255 3.43 12.87 5.61
C THR A 255 3.05 11.97 6.79
N PRO A 256 3.01 10.63 6.62
CA PRO A 256 2.59 9.74 7.71
C PRO A 256 3.41 9.91 8.99
N GLY A 257 4.71 10.18 8.88
CA GLY A 257 5.57 10.42 10.03
C GLY A 257 5.42 11.81 10.67
N GLU A 258 4.75 12.75 10.00
CA GLU A 258 4.29 14.01 10.61
C GLU A 258 2.94 13.84 11.31
N ALA A 259 2.07 12.98 10.77
CA ALA A 259 0.77 12.67 11.36
C ALA A 259 0.87 11.72 12.57
N TYR A 260 1.84 10.81 12.57
CA TYR A 260 1.96 9.73 13.56
C TYR A 260 3.31 9.71 14.27
N SER A 261 3.27 9.86 15.60
CA SER A 261 4.43 9.63 16.46
C SER A 261 4.93 8.19 16.36
N LEU A 262 6.16 7.95 16.80
CA LEU A 262 6.75 6.61 16.84
C LEU A 262 5.94 5.65 17.71
N ASP A 263 5.39 6.11 18.83
CA ASP A 263 4.43 5.33 19.61
C ASP A 263 3.23 4.88 18.79
N LYS A 264 2.65 5.77 17.97
CA LYS A 264 1.53 5.42 17.10
C LYS A 264 1.94 4.42 16.03
N GLN A 265 3.14 4.54 15.48
CA GLN A 265 3.68 3.56 14.54
C GLN A 265 3.85 2.18 15.19
N CYS A 266 4.39 2.09 16.40
CA CYS A 266 4.45 0.84 17.17
C CYS A 266 3.05 0.27 17.47
N GLN A 267 2.08 1.12 17.80
CA GLN A 267 0.70 0.70 18.02
C GLN A 267 0.03 0.12 16.76
N PHE A 268 0.42 0.58 15.57
CA PHE A 268 -0.08 0.03 14.31
C PHE A 268 0.49 -1.36 14.00
N ILE A 269 1.67 -1.69 14.51
CA ILE A 269 2.36 -2.97 14.26
C ILE A 269 1.96 -4.01 15.31
N HIS A 270 2.05 -3.65 16.60
CA HIS A 270 1.88 -4.61 17.70
C HIS A 270 0.59 -4.41 18.51
N GLY A 271 -0.19 -3.37 18.21
CA GLY A 271 -1.44 -3.07 18.88
C GLY A 271 -1.34 -1.99 19.96
N PRO A 272 -2.46 -1.62 20.57
CA PRO A 272 -2.63 -0.34 21.29
C PRO A 272 -1.75 -0.14 22.51
N LEU A 273 -1.17 -1.21 23.07
CA LEU A 273 -0.30 -1.15 24.25
C LEU A 273 1.19 -1.05 23.91
N SER A 274 1.57 -1.25 22.65
CA SER A 274 2.95 -1.11 22.21
C SER A 274 3.38 0.36 22.15
N LYS A 275 4.64 0.62 22.46
CA LYS A 275 5.26 1.95 22.48
C LYS A 275 6.66 1.91 21.86
N PHE A 276 7.19 3.07 21.54
CA PHE A 276 8.57 3.21 21.11
C PHE A 276 9.53 3.05 22.31
N CYS A 277 10.64 2.36 22.09
CA CYS A 277 11.52 1.85 23.14
C CYS A 277 12.66 2.76 23.59
N GLN A 278 13.18 3.60 22.70
CA GLN A 278 14.40 4.37 22.94
C GLN A 278 14.15 5.85 22.73
N ASP A 279 14.90 6.75 23.36
CA ASP A 279 14.70 8.19 23.09
C ASP A 279 15.41 8.66 21.81
N GLU A 280 16.62 8.18 21.46
CA GLU A 280 17.30 8.55 20.19
C GLU A 280 18.32 7.50 19.70
N PRO A 281 17.96 6.59 18.76
CA PRO A 281 18.94 5.81 18.00
C PRO A 281 19.67 6.71 16.99
N ALA A 282 20.95 6.40 16.70
CA ALA A 282 21.76 7.12 15.71
C ALA A 282 21.18 7.10 14.27
N ASP A 283 20.23 6.20 13.98
CA ASP A 283 19.48 6.19 12.74
C ASP A 283 18.03 5.72 12.96
N ILE A 284 17.21 6.59 13.56
CA ILE A 284 15.79 6.33 13.84
C ILE A 284 14.98 5.98 12.57
N CYS A 285 15.48 6.34 11.39
CA CYS A 285 14.77 6.08 10.14
C CYS A 285 14.77 4.60 9.75
N LEU A 286 15.76 3.84 10.23
CA LEU A 286 15.90 2.40 10.05
C LEU A 286 15.67 1.61 11.36
N ASN A 287 15.76 2.25 12.53
CA ASN A 287 15.87 1.57 13.82
C ASN A 287 14.72 1.89 14.79
N VAL A 288 13.47 1.81 14.33
CA VAL A 288 12.31 1.94 15.22
C VAL A 288 12.12 0.62 15.99
N GLN A 289 12.40 0.65 17.29
CA GLN A 289 12.20 -0.48 18.20
C GLN A 289 10.90 -0.29 19.00
N CYS A 290 10.07 -1.33 19.06
CA CYS A 290 8.77 -1.30 19.72
C CYS A 290 8.71 -2.24 20.92
N THR A 291 7.87 -1.93 21.90
CA THR A 291 7.64 -2.80 23.06
C THR A 291 6.64 -3.93 22.73
N ASP A 292 6.83 -5.10 23.34
CA ASP A 292 5.82 -6.15 23.39
C ASP A 292 4.60 -5.61 24.18
N PRO A 293 3.37 -5.70 23.63
CA PRO A 293 2.17 -5.18 24.29
C PRO A 293 1.79 -5.94 25.58
N ASN A 294 2.32 -7.15 25.81
CA ASN A 294 2.02 -7.99 26.97
C ASN A 294 3.06 -7.84 28.09
N THR A 295 4.34 -7.74 27.73
CA THR A 295 5.44 -7.65 28.73
C THR A 295 5.91 -6.22 28.96
N GLY A 296 5.73 -5.33 27.98
CA GLY A 296 6.29 -3.97 27.98
C GLY A 296 7.79 -3.93 27.69
N GLU A 297 8.43 -5.08 27.45
CA GLU A 297 9.85 -5.16 27.09
C GLU A 297 10.08 -4.84 25.62
N CYS A 298 11.27 -4.35 25.30
CA CYS A 298 11.61 -4.02 23.92
C CYS A 298 11.84 -5.27 23.09
N LEU A 299 11.20 -5.32 21.93
CA LEU A 299 11.38 -6.40 20.97
C LEU A 299 12.74 -6.24 20.28
N ASP A 300 13.40 -7.35 19.97
CA ASP A 300 14.67 -7.34 19.22
C ASP A 300 14.48 -7.00 17.72
N TYR A 301 13.23 -6.89 17.26
CA TYR A 301 12.90 -6.54 15.88
C TYR A 301 12.93 -5.03 15.66
N LEU A 302 13.56 -4.62 14.56
CA LEU A 302 13.64 -3.23 14.14
C LEU A 302 12.72 -2.98 12.95
N TYR A 303 12.09 -1.81 12.97
CA TYR A 303 11.19 -1.34 11.95
C TYR A 303 11.67 -0.03 11.34
N ASN A 304 11.25 0.19 10.12
CA ASN A 304 11.49 1.42 9.39
C ASN A 304 10.52 2.52 9.85
N ALA A 305 11.04 3.73 10.08
CA ALA A 305 10.18 4.87 10.38
C ALA A 305 9.37 5.30 9.16
N ALA A 306 8.16 5.78 9.40
CA ALA A 306 7.33 6.34 8.36
C ALA A 306 7.97 7.60 7.75
N ARG A 307 7.70 7.84 6.45
CA ARG A 307 8.16 9.05 5.76
C ARG A 307 7.72 10.30 6.53
N GLY A 308 8.67 11.19 6.82
CA GLY A 308 8.48 12.43 7.53
C GLY A 308 8.61 12.36 9.05
N THR A 309 8.89 11.18 9.61
CA THR A 309 9.18 11.05 11.05
C THR A 309 10.38 11.89 11.41
N ARG A 310 10.27 12.69 12.47
CA ARG A 310 11.36 13.53 12.97
C ARG A 310 12.54 12.65 13.39
N CYS A 311 13.71 12.94 12.83
CA CYS A 311 14.95 12.23 13.14
C CYS A 311 16.08 13.13 13.63
N GLY A 312 15.78 14.42 13.82
CA GLY A 312 16.70 15.39 14.36
C GLY A 312 16.09 16.79 14.34
N ASN A 313 16.90 17.80 14.68
CA ASN A 313 16.46 19.18 14.61
C ASN A 313 16.32 19.63 13.15
N ASN A 314 15.12 20.05 12.74
CA ASN A 314 14.79 20.34 11.33
C ASN A 314 15.14 19.21 10.35
N MET A 315 15.09 17.95 10.81
CA MET A 315 15.34 16.77 9.99
C MET A 315 14.20 15.76 10.10
N TRP A 316 14.00 15.00 9.03
CA TRP A 316 12.95 13.99 8.92
C TRP A 316 13.37 12.79 8.06
N CYS A 317 12.67 11.67 8.23
CA CYS A 317 12.97 10.42 7.53
C CYS A 317 12.39 10.42 6.11
N ILE A 318 13.24 10.22 5.11
CA ILE A 318 12.84 9.98 3.73
C ILE A 318 13.57 8.71 3.27
N GLU A 319 12.82 7.65 2.93
CA GLU A 319 13.38 6.37 2.45
C GLU A 319 14.52 5.82 3.31
N GLY A 320 14.30 5.79 4.63
CA GLY A 320 15.30 5.27 5.56
C GLY A 320 16.50 6.20 5.77
N ARG A 321 16.44 7.46 5.32
CA ARG A 321 17.50 8.46 5.55
C ARG A 321 16.99 9.63 6.37
N CYS A 322 17.79 10.06 7.34
CA CYS A 322 17.55 11.31 8.03
C CYS A 322 18.08 12.49 7.19
N VAL A 323 17.17 13.30 6.65
CA VAL A 323 17.49 14.42 5.75
C VAL A 323 16.88 15.72 6.26
N SER A 324 17.36 16.87 5.77
CA SER A 324 16.78 18.17 6.13
C SER A 324 15.30 18.25 5.73
N LYS A 325 14.47 18.82 6.61
CA LYS A 325 13.03 18.97 6.37
C LYS A 325 12.78 19.78 5.09
N GLY A 326 11.90 19.27 4.24
CA GLY A 326 11.61 19.84 2.91
C GLY A 326 12.41 19.23 1.76
N SER A 327 13.42 18.39 2.05
CA SER A 327 14.03 17.52 1.04
C SER A 327 12.99 16.55 0.49
N LYS A 328 12.91 16.42 -0.84
CA LYS A 328 11.97 15.54 -1.55
C LYS A 328 12.64 14.30 -2.06
#